data_AF-A0A5C6XE80-F1
#
_entry.id   AF-A0A5C6XE80-F1
#
_cell.length_a   1.000
_cell.length_b   1.000
_cell.length_c   1.000
_cell.angle_alpha   90.00
_cell.angle_beta   90.00
_cell.angle_gamma   90.00
#
_symmetry.space_group_name_H-M   'P 1'
#
loop_
_entity.id
_entity.type
_entity.pdbx_description
1 polymer ?
#
loop_
_entity_poly.entity_id
_entity_poly.type
_entity_poly.pdbx_seq_one_letter_code
_entity_poly.pdbx_strand_id
1 'polypeptide(L)'
;MSTYETTHTIALPDDHPAAPLDVLADFFVHNGYMPRATEEADALTLTRGTPGAGWRISEMSGLGTTLTLRLQGHEVLAIYVVDIRGQHLNDAERGFWRREARAAQSYLESPDPDHLVDLRDQEATRARVARQRMRRTGMGAAITAFIIVTALYFLLSQLGLVHA
;
A
#
# COMPACT_ATOMS: atom_id res chain seq x y z
N MET A 1 14.24 -12.97 3.35
CA MET A 1 13.33 -11.89 3.76
C MET A 1 12.49 -11.53 2.54
N SER A 2 11.16 -11.44 2.64
CA SER A 2 10.33 -11.13 1.46
C SER A 2 10.13 -9.62 1.37
N THR A 3 10.72 -9.00 0.36
CA THR A 3 10.63 -7.58 0.06
C THR A 3 9.96 -7.37 -1.29
N TYR A 4 9.27 -6.24 -1.42
CA TYR A 4 8.80 -5.73 -2.71
C TYR A 4 9.55 -4.45 -3.00
N GLU A 5 10.17 -4.39 -4.18
CA GLU A 5 10.95 -3.25 -4.64
C GLU A 5 10.30 -2.65 -5.87
N THR A 6 10.18 -1.32 -5.90
CA THR A 6 9.67 -0.59 -7.06
C THR A 6 10.31 0.79 -7.12
N THR A 7 10.52 1.28 -8.33
CA THR A 7 11.07 2.61 -8.58
C THR A 7 10.09 3.41 -9.42
N HIS A 8 9.88 4.66 -9.04
CA HIS A 8 9.03 5.60 -9.76
C HIS A 8 9.79 6.90 -10.00
N THR A 9 9.65 7.44 -11.20
CA THR A 9 10.21 8.74 -11.57
C THR A 9 9.20 9.82 -11.23
N ILE A 10 9.67 10.88 -10.57
CA ILE A 10 8.94 12.12 -10.33
C ILE A 10 9.61 13.19 -11.18
N ALA A 11 8.93 13.66 -12.22
CA ALA A 11 9.44 14.74 -13.06
C ALA A 11 9.45 16.05 -12.28
N LEU A 12 10.54 16.81 -12.37
CA LEU A 12 10.58 18.16 -11.84
C LEU A 12 9.98 19.13 -12.86
N PRO A 13 9.11 20.06 -12.43
CA PRO A 13 8.65 21.13 -13.32
C PRO A 13 9.82 22.02 -13.78
N ASP A 14 9.66 22.68 -14.93
CA ASP A 14 10.72 23.54 -15.48
C ASP A 14 11.10 24.68 -14.51
N ASP A 15 10.12 25.18 -13.75
CA ASP A 15 10.28 26.19 -12.69
C ASP A 15 10.22 25.55 -11.29
N HIS A 16 10.99 24.47 -11.09
CA HIS A 16 11.02 23.76 -9.81
C HIS A 16 11.75 24.56 -8.72
N PRO A 17 11.36 24.40 -7.45
CA PRO A 17 12.05 25.03 -6.33
C PRO A 17 13.53 24.63 -6.30
N ALA A 18 14.39 25.51 -5.79
CA ALA A 18 15.83 25.28 -5.68
C ALA A 18 16.19 24.03 -4.85
N ALA A 19 15.29 23.57 -3.97
CA ALA A 19 15.44 22.38 -3.15
C ALA A 19 14.22 21.44 -3.33
N PRO A 20 14.13 20.69 -4.44
CA PRO A 20 12.97 19.84 -4.72
C PRO A 20 12.85 18.66 -3.73
N LEU A 21 13.97 18.19 -3.17
CA LEU A 21 13.97 17.14 -2.16
C LEU A 21 13.33 17.60 -0.83
N ASP A 22 13.47 18.86 -0.45
CA ASP A 22 12.87 19.41 0.77
C ASP A 22 11.35 19.51 0.64
N VAL A 23 10.86 20.01 -0.50
CA VAL A 23 9.41 20.08 -0.79
C VAL A 23 8.80 18.68 -0.85
N LEU A 24 9.50 17.72 -1.46
CA LEU A 24 9.07 16.32 -1.41
C LEU A 24 9.11 15.74 0.00
N ALA A 25 10.10 16.12 0.82
CA ALA A 25 10.17 15.71 2.22
C ALA A 25 8.89 16.10 2.97
N ASP A 26 8.41 17.34 2.80
CA ASP A 26 7.18 17.81 3.44
C ASP A 26 5.97 16.96 3.04
N PHE A 27 5.83 16.64 1.74
CA PHE A 27 4.77 15.76 1.25
C PHE A 27 4.81 14.36 1.88
N PHE A 28 6.00 13.74 1.93
CA PHE A 28 6.15 12.39 2.47
C PHE A 28 6.02 12.38 4.00
N VAL A 29 6.51 13.40 4.69
CA VAL A 29 6.33 13.58 6.14
C VAL A 29 4.85 13.71 6.49
N HIS A 30 4.10 14.51 5.72
CA HIS A 30 2.65 14.59 5.85
C HIS A 30 1.98 13.21 5.71
N ASN A 31 2.47 12.39 4.77
CA ASN A 31 2.00 11.01 4.56
C ASN A 31 2.59 9.97 5.55
N GLY A 32 3.19 10.42 6.65
CA GLY A 32 3.63 9.60 7.77
C GLY A 32 5.03 8.98 7.62
N TYR A 33 5.82 9.44 6.66
CA TYR A 33 7.24 9.09 6.60
C TYR A 33 8.06 9.89 7.61
N MET A 34 9.14 9.28 8.09
CA MET A 34 10.12 9.92 8.96
C MET A 34 11.46 10.01 8.22
N PRO A 35 12.04 11.22 8.06
CA PRO A 35 13.35 11.38 7.45
C PRO A 35 14.43 10.64 8.24
N ARG A 36 15.45 10.16 7.53
CA ARG A 36 16.65 9.57 8.10
C ARG A 36 17.85 10.42 7.69
N ALA A 37 18.79 10.58 8.61
CA ALA A 37 20.06 11.21 8.29
C ALA A 37 20.75 10.42 7.17
N THR A 38 21.19 11.15 6.15
CA THR A 38 21.97 10.66 5.03
C THR A 38 23.11 11.64 4.81
N GLU A 39 24.28 11.12 4.44
CA GLU A 39 25.47 11.93 4.16
C GLU A 39 25.49 12.40 2.69
N GLU A 40 24.63 11.84 1.84
CA GLU A 40 24.49 12.22 0.44
C GLU A 40 23.57 13.44 0.30
N ALA A 41 24.10 14.55 -0.23
CA ALA A 41 23.33 15.78 -0.44
C ALA A 41 22.22 15.64 -1.50
N ASP A 42 22.43 14.76 -2.50
CA ASP A 42 21.50 14.54 -3.61
C ASP A 42 20.50 13.40 -3.36
N ALA A 43 20.43 12.92 -2.12
CA ALA A 43 19.52 11.86 -1.73
C ALA A 43 18.84 12.15 -0.39
N LEU A 44 17.61 11.70 -0.26
CA LEU A 44 16.83 11.74 0.98
C LEU A 44 16.26 10.36 1.24
N THR A 45 16.56 9.79 2.41
CA THR A 45 15.95 8.53 2.83
C THR A 45 14.88 8.79 3.88
N LEU A 46 13.69 8.21 3.67
CA LEU A 46 12.58 8.27 4.62
C LEU A 46 12.05 6.87 4.92
N THR A 47 11.51 6.68 6.11
CA THR A 47 10.92 5.40 6.54
C THR A 47 9.50 5.58 7.03
N ARG A 48 8.60 4.65 6.71
CA ARG A 48 7.20 4.61 7.20
C ARG A 48 6.83 3.21 7.66
N GLY A 49 5.83 3.14 8.53
CA GLY A 49 5.16 1.89 8.90
C GLY A 49 6.00 1.05 9.86
N THR A 50 5.57 -0.20 10.09
CA THR A 50 6.24 -1.10 11.03
C THR A 50 6.85 -2.30 10.29
N PRO A 51 8.17 -2.51 10.39
CA PRO A 51 8.81 -3.69 9.84
C PRO A 51 8.14 -4.97 10.34
N GLY A 52 7.80 -5.85 9.40
CA GLY A 52 7.20 -7.14 9.68
C GLY A 52 5.73 -7.06 10.04
N ALA A 53 5.05 -5.91 9.92
CA ALA A 53 3.61 -5.83 10.20
C ALA A 53 2.72 -6.51 9.14
N GLY A 54 3.30 -7.05 8.08
CA GLY A 54 2.54 -7.59 6.96
C GLY A 54 1.56 -8.71 7.33
N TRP A 55 1.84 -9.52 8.35
CA TRP A 55 0.90 -10.56 8.80
C TRP A 55 -0.30 -10.02 9.61
N ARG A 56 -0.26 -8.76 10.07
CA ARG A 56 -1.35 -8.11 10.84
C ARG A 56 -2.11 -7.05 10.05
N ILE A 57 -1.44 -6.39 9.10
CA ILE A 57 -1.93 -5.16 8.47
C ILE A 57 -2.09 -5.40 6.98
N SER A 58 -3.29 -5.15 6.46
CA SER A 58 -3.59 -5.21 5.01
C SER A 58 -3.56 -3.83 4.33
N GLU A 59 -3.27 -2.78 5.09
CA GLU A 59 -3.15 -1.39 4.60
C GLU A 59 -1.72 -1.14 4.13
N MET A 60 -1.57 -0.70 2.88
CA MET A 60 -0.24 -0.52 2.26
C MET A 60 0.58 0.56 2.94
N SER A 61 -0.06 1.63 3.42
CA SER A 61 0.59 2.71 4.17
C SER A 61 1.15 2.27 5.53
N GLY A 62 0.67 1.15 6.08
CA GLY A 62 1.14 0.61 7.36
C GLY A 62 2.34 -0.35 7.25
N LEU A 63 2.69 -0.76 6.03
CA LEU A 63 3.82 -1.66 5.80
C LEU A 63 5.14 -0.94 6.04
N GLY A 64 6.09 -1.66 6.65
CA GLY A 64 7.46 -1.18 6.79
C GLY A 64 8.03 -0.83 5.42
N THR A 65 8.24 0.46 5.16
CA THR A 65 8.65 0.98 3.86
C THR A 65 9.84 1.89 4.05
N THR A 66 10.92 1.63 3.31
CA THR A 66 12.02 2.56 3.12
C THR A 66 11.87 3.20 1.74
N LEU A 67 11.83 4.53 1.71
CA LEU A 67 11.81 5.34 0.50
C LEU A 67 13.14 6.06 0.39
N THR A 68 13.85 5.91 -0.72
CA THR A 68 14.99 6.75 -1.07
C THR A 68 14.61 7.60 -2.27
N LEU A 69 14.59 8.92 -2.06
CA LEU A 69 14.51 9.91 -3.10
C LEU A 69 15.93 10.25 -3.55
N ARG A 70 16.19 10.25 -4.86
CA ARG A 70 17.48 10.64 -5.42
C ARG A 70 17.28 11.62 -6.56
N LEU A 71 17.92 12.78 -6.46
CA LEU A 71 17.92 13.77 -7.53
C LEU A 71 18.82 13.30 -8.67
N GLN A 72 18.28 13.30 -9.90
CA GLN A 72 19.01 12.95 -11.11
C GLN A 72 18.64 13.93 -12.24
N GLY A 73 19.41 15.00 -12.37
CA GLY A 73 19.14 16.03 -13.37
C GLY A 73 17.78 16.72 -13.12
N HIS A 74 16.84 16.57 -14.04
CA HIS A 74 15.49 17.14 -13.97
C HIS A 74 14.42 16.18 -13.41
N GLU A 75 14.85 15.11 -12.75
CA GLU A 75 13.92 14.13 -12.19
C GLU A 75 14.37 13.71 -10.79
N VAL A 76 13.42 13.25 -9.98
CA VAL A 76 13.67 12.58 -8.70
C VAL A 76 13.27 11.13 -8.84
N LEU A 77 14.20 10.22 -8.59
CA LEU A 77 13.90 8.79 -8.48
C LEU A 77 13.41 8.47 -7.07
N ALA A 78 12.18 7.97 -6.98
CA ALA A 78 11.58 7.44 -5.76
C ALA A 78 11.72 5.91 -5.73
N ILE A 79 12.66 5.42 -4.92
CA ILE A 79 12.99 4.00 -4.78
C ILE A 79 12.33 3.48 -3.50
N TYR A 80 11.37 2.57 -3.64
CA TYR A 80 10.63 1.98 -2.54
C TYR A 80 11.14 0.56 -2.27
N VAL A 81 11.45 0.29 -0.99
CA VAL A 81 11.72 -1.05 -0.47
C VAL A 81 10.71 -1.35 0.62
N VAL A 82 9.84 -2.32 0.38
CA VAL A 82 8.67 -2.60 1.22
C VAL A 82 8.78 -3.99 1.82
N ASP A 83 8.58 -4.09 3.14
CA ASP A 83 8.45 -5.35 3.85
C ASP A 83 7.06 -5.94 3.68
N ILE A 84 6.96 -7.01 2.88
CA ILE A 84 5.71 -7.71 2.55
C ILE A 84 5.59 -9.07 3.26
N ARG A 85 6.34 -9.29 4.35
CA ARG A 85 6.31 -10.57 5.07
C ARG A 85 4.88 -10.98 5.44
N GLY A 86 4.48 -12.17 4.99
CA GLY A 86 3.17 -12.74 5.25
C GLY A 86 2.06 -12.28 4.30
N GLN A 87 2.40 -11.53 3.23
CA GLN A 87 1.42 -11.07 2.23
C GLN A 87 1.89 -11.33 0.81
N HIS A 88 0.91 -11.60 -0.06
CA HIS A 88 1.07 -11.54 -1.50
C HIS A 88 0.30 -10.33 -2.02
N LEU A 89 1.01 -9.35 -2.56
CA LEU A 89 0.39 -8.16 -3.11
C LEU A 89 -0.32 -8.49 -4.43
N ASN A 90 -1.52 -7.95 -4.62
CA ASN A 90 -2.18 -7.90 -5.93
C ASN A 90 -1.79 -6.63 -6.71
N ASP A 91 -2.27 -6.50 -7.96
CA ASP A 91 -1.94 -5.35 -8.81
C ASP A 91 -2.46 -4.01 -8.26
N ALA A 92 -3.61 -4.03 -7.58
CA ALA A 92 -4.19 -2.81 -6.99
C ALA A 92 -3.35 -2.30 -5.81
N GLU A 93 -2.81 -3.22 -5.01
CA GLU A 93 -1.90 -2.97 -3.88
C GLU A 93 -0.53 -2.50 -4.34
N ARG A 94 0.07 -3.18 -5.33
CA ARG A 94 1.29 -2.70 -6.00
C ARG A 94 1.13 -1.29 -6.56
N GLY A 95 -0.08 -0.96 -7.03
CA GLY A 95 -0.41 0.36 -7.54
C GLY A 95 -0.42 1.48 -6.50
N PHE A 96 -0.33 1.20 -5.21
CA PHE A 96 -0.32 2.22 -4.15
C PHE A 96 0.86 3.18 -4.29
N TRP A 97 2.10 2.66 -4.34
CA TRP A 97 3.30 3.51 -4.41
C TRP A 97 3.39 4.30 -5.71
N ARG A 98 2.83 3.77 -6.80
CA ARG A 98 2.68 4.54 -8.06
C ARG A 98 1.74 5.72 -7.90
N ARG A 99 0.63 5.58 -7.16
CA ARG A 99 -0.28 6.71 -6.87
C ARG A 99 0.39 7.73 -5.94
N GLU A 100 1.16 7.25 -4.97
CA GLU A 100 1.91 8.08 -4.05
C GLU A 100 2.96 8.94 -4.77
N ALA A 101 3.77 8.35 -5.65
CA ALA A 101 4.73 9.10 -6.46
C ALA A 101 4.05 10.12 -7.39
N ARG A 102 2.88 9.79 -7.97
CA ARG A 102 2.11 10.73 -8.80
C ARG A 102 1.55 11.90 -7.98
N ALA A 103 1.04 11.63 -6.78
CA ALA A 103 0.57 12.68 -5.88
C ALA A 103 1.72 13.60 -5.46
N ALA A 104 2.91 13.04 -5.21
CA ALA A 104 4.11 13.81 -4.94
C ALA A 104 4.51 14.71 -6.13
N GLN A 105 4.42 14.20 -7.36
CA GLN A 105 4.64 15.01 -8.57
C GLN A 105 3.64 16.16 -8.66
N SER A 106 2.34 15.89 -8.47
CA SER A 106 1.32 16.93 -8.50
C SER A 106 1.50 17.98 -7.40
N TYR A 107 2.00 17.58 -6.23
CA TYR A 107 2.33 18.52 -5.16
C TYR A 107 3.54 19.40 -5.51
N LEU A 108 4.53 18.88 -6.23
CA LEU A 108 5.66 19.70 -6.73
C LEU A 108 5.21 20.74 -7.75
N GLU A 109 4.24 20.42 -8.61
CA GLU A 109 3.70 21.33 -9.61
C GLU A 109 2.91 22.49 -8.98
N SER A 110 2.29 22.25 -7.82
CA SER A 110 1.55 23.27 -7.07
C SER A 110 1.63 22.96 -5.56
N PRO A 111 2.66 23.45 -4.85
CA PRO A 111 2.86 23.21 -3.43
C PRO A 111 1.90 24.08 -2.60
N ASP A 112 0.63 23.73 -2.65
CA ASP A 112 -0.41 24.31 -1.81
C ASP A 112 -0.64 23.37 -0.60
N PRO A 113 -0.37 23.83 0.64
CA PRO A 113 -0.61 23.04 1.85
C PRO A 113 -2.06 22.56 1.97
N ASP A 114 -3.03 23.32 1.46
CA ASP A 114 -4.45 22.96 1.51
C ASP A 114 -4.80 21.82 0.53
N HIS A 115 -3.90 21.53 -0.42
CA HIS A 115 -4.02 20.44 -1.39
C HIS A 115 -3.17 19.21 -1.05
N LEU A 116 -2.57 19.17 0.14
CA LEU A 116 -1.89 17.97 0.64
C LEU A 116 -2.90 16.82 0.77
N VAL A 117 -2.79 15.84 -0.11
CA VAL A 117 -3.64 14.65 -0.09
C VAL A 117 -3.11 13.67 0.94
N ASP A 118 -3.90 13.38 1.96
CA ASP A 118 -3.64 12.25 2.85
C ASP A 118 -4.02 10.94 2.16
N LEU A 119 -3.01 10.22 1.66
CA LEU A 119 -3.19 8.93 1.00
C LEU A 119 -3.52 7.80 1.98
N ARG A 120 -3.36 8.03 3.29
CA ARG A 120 -3.63 7.03 4.34
C ARG A 120 -5.12 6.85 4.55
N ASP A 121 -5.90 7.93 4.53
CA ASP A 121 -7.35 7.87 4.67
C ASP A 121 -8.02 7.16 3.49
N GLN A 122 -7.51 7.42 2.29
CA GLN A 122 -7.95 6.72 1.08
C GLN A 122 -7.62 5.22 1.15
N GLU A 123 -6.43 4.88 1.65
CA GLU A 123 -6.00 3.49 1.81
C GLU A 123 -6.75 2.75 2.92
N ALA A 124 -7.04 3.41 4.05
CA ALA A 124 -7.87 2.87 5.12
C ALA A 124 -9.29 2.56 4.61
N THR A 125 -9.85 3.46 3.79
CA THR A 125 -11.15 3.25 3.14
C THR A 125 -11.10 2.06 2.17
N ARG A 126 -10.07 1.97 1.30
CA ARG A 126 -9.87 0.83 0.40
C ARG A 126 -9.78 -0.48 1.19
N ALA A 127 -8.94 -0.53 2.21
CA ALA A 127 -8.75 -1.72 3.03
C ALA A 127 -10.04 -2.14 3.74
N ARG A 128 -10.82 -1.17 4.25
CA ARG A 128 -12.15 -1.43 4.84
C ARG A 128 -13.12 -2.04 3.83
N VAL A 129 -13.21 -1.48 2.62
CA VAL A 129 -14.07 -2.02 1.55
C VAL A 129 -13.63 -3.42 1.12
N ALA A 130 -12.32 -3.65 0.99
CA ALA A 130 -11.77 -4.96 0.66
C ALA A 130 -12.11 -6.02 1.74
N ARG A 131 -11.92 -5.69 3.03
CA ARG A 131 -12.31 -6.55 4.16
C ARG A 131 -13.82 -6.84 4.15
N GLN A 132 -14.66 -5.84 3.86
CA GLN A 132 -16.11 -6.03 3.80
C GLN A 132 -16.54 -6.95 2.66
N ARG A 133 -15.90 -6.85 1.49
CA ARG A 133 -16.13 -7.77 0.36
C ARG A 133 -15.72 -9.19 0.72
N MET A 134 -14.53 -9.39 1.30
CA MET A 134 -14.08 -10.71 1.75
C MET A 134 -15.05 -11.35 2.74
N ARG A 135 -15.56 -10.58 3.71
CA ARG A 135 -16.57 -11.09 4.68
C ARG A 135 -17.87 -11.50 3.99
N ARG A 136 -18.36 -10.71 3.02
CA ARG A 136 -19.58 -11.04 2.27
C ARG A 136 -19.41 -12.31 1.44
N THR A 137 -18.30 -12.43 0.70
CA THR A 137 -18.02 -13.62 -0.13
C THR A 137 -17.78 -14.86 0.72
N GLY A 138 -17.03 -14.73 1.83
CA GLY A 138 -16.77 -15.84 2.76
C GLY A 138 -18.04 -16.34 3.45
N MET A 139 -18.94 -15.43 3.85
CA MET A 139 -20.23 -15.81 4.43
C MET A 139 -21.12 -16.53 3.41
N GLY A 140 -21.14 -16.07 2.15
CA GLY A 140 -21.84 -16.76 1.06
C GLY A 140 -21.30 -18.16 0.80
N ALA A 141 -19.97 -18.31 0.74
CA ALA A 141 -19.32 -19.60 0.55
C ALA A 141 -19.59 -20.57 1.71
N ALA A 142 -19.58 -20.08 2.96
CA ALA A 142 -19.89 -20.89 4.14
C ALA A 142 -21.35 -21.39 4.14
N ILE A 143 -22.30 -20.52 3.78
CA ILE A 143 -23.72 -20.90 3.65
C ILE A 143 -23.89 -21.95 2.55
N THR A 144 -23.28 -21.75 1.37
CA THR A 144 -23.36 -22.71 0.28
C THR A 144 -22.74 -24.06 0.65
N ALA A 145 -21.57 -24.06 1.29
CA ALA A 145 -20.92 -25.27 1.77
C ALA A 145 -21.79 -26.01 2.80
N PHE A 146 -22.42 -25.28 3.73
CA PHE A 146 -23.36 -25.85 4.69
C PHE A 146 -24.54 -26.51 3.97
N ILE A 147 -25.17 -25.82 3.01
CA ILE A 147 -26.29 -26.37 2.23
C ILE A 147 -25.87 -27.66 1.49
N ILE A 148 -24.69 -27.66 0.86
CA ILE A 148 -24.17 -28.84 0.15
C ILE A 148 -23.97 -30.00 1.13
N VAL A 149 -23.34 -29.77 2.28
CA VAL A 149 -23.10 -30.81 3.28
C VAL A 149 -24.42 -31.35 3.84
N THR A 150 -25.39 -30.47 4.15
CA THR A 150 -26.71 -30.89 4.63
C THR A 150 -27.47 -31.68 3.56
N ALA A 151 -27.43 -31.25 2.30
CA ALA A 151 -28.06 -31.97 1.20
C ALA A 151 -27.42 -33.34 0.95
N LEU A 152 -26.09 -33.44 1.02
CA LEU A 152 -25.37 -34.71 0.91
C LEU A 152 -25.72 -35.65 2.07
N TYR A 153 -25.76 -35.13 3.29
CA TYR A 153 -26.15 -35.91 4.47
C TYR A 153 -27.57 -36.45 4.34
N PHE A 154 -28.51 -35.63 3.88
CA PHE A 154 -29.88 -36.06 3.63
C PHE A 154 -29.99 -37.11 2.51
N LEU A 155 -29.22 -36.96 1.43
CA LEU A 155 -29.15 -37.95 0.36
C LEU A 155 -28.58 -39.29 0.86
N LEU A 156 -27.51 -39.25 1.65
CA LEU A 156 -26.88 -40.43 2.22
C LEU A 156 -27.76 -41.13 3.26
N SER A 157 -28.55 -40.38 4.05
CA SER A 157 -29.51 -40.96 4.98
C SER A 157 -30.70 -41.61 4.27
N GLN A 158 -31.21 -41.01 3.18
CA GLN A 158 -32.25 -41.61 2.32
C GLN A 158 -31.76 -42.89 1.63
N LEU A 159 -30.47 -43.00 1.32
CA LEU A 159 -29.84 -44.20 0.76
C LEU A 159 -29.50 -45.26 1.81
N GLY A 160 -29.79 -45.03 3.10
CA GLY A 160 -29.52 -45.98 4.20
C GLY A 160 -28.04 -46.15 4.54
N LEU A 161 -27.16 -45.30 3.99
CA LEU A 161 -25.70 -45.36 4.18
C LEU A 161 -25.23 -44.74 5.50
N VAL A 162 -26.13 -44.03 6.21
CA VAL A 162 -25.86 -43.43 7.52
C VAL A 162 -26.97 -43.86 8.47
N HIS A 163 -26.64 -44.75 9.40
CA HIS A 163 -27.51 -45.08 10.54
C HIS A 163 -27.20 -44.11 11.69
N ALA A 164 -28.25 -43.58 12.31
CA ALA A 164 -28.16 -42.81 13.55
C ALA A 164 -27.67 -43.69 14.72
#